data_AF-A0AAE0TSQ6-F1
#
_entry.id   AF-A0AAE0TSQ6-F1
#
_cell.length_a   1.000
_cell.length_b   1.000
_cell.length_c   1.000
_cell.angle_alpha   90.00
_cell.angle_beta   90.00
_cell.angle_gamma   90.00
#
_symmetry.space_group_name_H-M   'P 1'
#
loop_
_entity.id
_entity.type
_entity.pdbx_description
1 polymer ?
#
loop_
_entity_poly.entity_id
_entity_poly.type
_entity_poly.pdbx_seq_one_letter_code
_entity_poly.pdbx_strand_id
1 'polypeptide(L)'
;MPLVVPGLMSEGGNDKTNDWMNMLMGKKIGDSSNETTFAKTDLPKEHRMIKEGDMSTMDHKPERLNIHTADDGTVTKVTHG
;
A
#
# COMPACT_ATOMS: atom_id res chain seq x y z
N MET A 1 32.92 -2.21 -8.98
CA MET A 1 31.95 -3.09 -9.67
C MET A 1 30.56 -2.55 -9.36
N PRO A 2 29.84 -1.95 -10.32
CA PRO A 2 28.47 -1.50 -10.07
C PRO A 2 27.56 -2.73 -9.96
N LEU A 3 26.86 -2.86 -8.83
CA LEU A 3 25.87 -3.92 -8.62
C LEU A 3 24.63 -3.57 -9.44
N VAL A 4 24.53 -4.15 -10.64
CA VAL A 4 23.25 -4.21 -11.35
C VAL A 4 22.35 -5.16 -10.56
N VAL A 5 21.22 -4.66 -10.09
CA VAL A 5 20.11 -5.46 -9.56
C VAL A 5 19.07 -5.62 -10.68
N PRO A 6 19.03 -6.75 -11.39
CA PRO A 6 18.00 -7.01 -12.39
C PRO A 6 16.74 -7.50 -11.67
N GLY A 7 15.62 -6.77 -11.75
CA GLY A 7 14.38 -7.26 -11.14
C GLY A 7 13.16 -6.36 -11.02
N LEU A 8 13.08 -5.23 -11.71
CA LEU A 8 11.83 -4.45 -11.78
C LEU A 8 11.45 -4.21 -13.25
N MET A 9 11.10 -5.30 -13.94
CA MET A 9 10.28 -5.25 -15.14
C MET A 9 8.89 -5.76 -14.77
N SER A 10 7.89 -4.89 -14.86
CA SER A 10 6.56 -5.25 -15.37
C SER A 10 5.89 -3.97 -15.87
N GLU A 11 6.01 -3.82 -17.17
CA GLU A 11 5.35 -2.85 -18.04
C GLU A 11 3.82 -3.09 -17.99
N GLY A 12 3.02 -2.05 -17.71
CA GLY A 12 1.57 -2.06 -17.89
C GLY A 12 0.72 -1.98 -16.61
N GLY A 13 0.41 -0.77 -16.15
CA GLY A 13 -0.75 -0.49 -15.29
C GLY A 13 -0.54 -0.45 -13.77
N ASN A 14 0.69 -0.61 -13.27
CA ASN A 14 0.95 -0.83 -11.83
C ASN A 14 1.80 0.26 -11.14
N ASP A 15 2.10 1.36 -11.82
CA ASP A 15 2.96 2.44 -11.30
C ASP A 15 2.40 3.02 -9.99
N LYS A 16 1.09 3.30 -9.95
CA LYS A 16 0.42 3.84 -8.76
C LYS A 16 0.52 2.91 -7.55
N THR A 17 0.41 1.59 -7.73
CA THR A 17 0.56 0.65 -6.60
C THR A 17 1.96 0.70 -6.03
N ASN A 18 2.97 0.73 -6.90
CA ASN A 18 4.37 0.82 -6.49
C ASN A 18 4.66 2.16 -5.80
N ASP A 19 4.08 3.26 -6.28
CA ASP A 19 4.19 4.57 -5.64
C ASP A 19 3.60 4.54 -4.22
N TRP A 20 2.37 4.03 -4.07
CA TRP A 20 1.74 3.89 -2.75
C TRP A 20 2.50 2.91 -1.85
N MET A 21 3.00 1.80 -2.39
CA MET A 21 3.85 0.86 -1.68
C MET A 21 5.08 1.59 -1.12
N ASN A 22 5.80 2.35 -1.95
CA ASN A 22 6.98 3.11 -1.52
C ASN A 22 6.65 4.17 -0.47
N MET A 23 5.48 4.81 -0.55
CA MET A 23 5.07 5.85 0.39
C MET A 23 4.58 5.29 1.73
N LEU A 24 3.84 4.18 1.71
CA LEU A 24 3.11 3.65 2.86
C LEU A 24 3.89 2.57 3.61
N MET A 25 4.73 1.79 2.94
CA MET A 25 5.44 0.67 3.54
C MET A 25 6.21 1.08 4.79
N GLY A 26 6.00 0.36 5.89
CA GLY A 26 6.67 0.61 7.17
C GLY A 26 6.13 1.83 7.94
N LYS A 27 5.18 2.59 7.41
CA LYS A 27 4.47 3.65 8.14
C LYS A 27 3.18 3.13 8.76
N LYS A 28 2.69 3.84 9.76
CA LYS A 28 1.36 3.59 10.36
C LYS A 28 0.32 4.52 9.76
N ILE A 29 -0.91 4.03 9.58
CA ILE A 29 -2.01 4.88 9.13
C ILE A 29 -2.63 5.61 10.33
N GLY A 30 -2.62 6.93 10.30
CA GLY A 30 -3.10 7.80 11.39
C GLY A 30 -3.86 9.01 10.88
N ASP A 31 -4.10 9.99 11.76
CA ASP A 31 -4.85 11.21 11.41
C ASP A 31 -3.95 12.32 10.82
N SER A 32 -2.63 12.17 10.90
CA SER A 32 -1.66 13.16 10.42
C SER A 32 -0.48 12.48 9.73
N SER A 33 0.13 13.17 8.77
CA SER A 33 1.31 12.70 8.03
C SER A 33 2.58 13.18 8.72
N ASN A 34 3.41 12.23 9.14
CA ASN A 34 4.68 12.41 9.82
C ASN A 34 5.74 11.46 9.23
N GLU A 35 6.96 11.48 9.75
CA GLU A 35 8.01 10.56 9.29
C GLU A 35 7.63 9.07 9.45
N THR A 36 6.88 8.73 10.49
CA THR A 36 6.47 7.35 10.81
C THR A 36 4.99 7.08 10.59
N THR A 37 4.21 8.11 10.22
CA THR A 37 2.74 8.03 10.15
C THR A 37 2.24 8.62 8.84
N PHE A 38 1.19 8.06 8.26
CA PHE A 38 0.57 8.54 7.04
C PHE A 38 -0.89 8.92 7.31
N ALA A 39 -1.31 10.10 6.90
CA ALA A 39 -2.66 10.57 7.19
C ALA A 39 -3.69 9.81 6.34
N LYS A 40 -4.81 9.41 6.96
CA LYS A 40 -5.96 8.84 6.23
C LYS A 40 -6.54 9.79 5.18
N THR A 41 -6.39 11.10 5.39
CA THR A 41 -6.83 12.14 4.45
C THR A 41 -6.03 12.14 3.15
N ASP A 42 -4.78 11.67 3.21
CA ASP A 42 -3.86 11.63 2.07
C ASP A 42 -4.04 10.35 1.24
N LEU A 43 -4.87 9.41 1.71
CA LEU A 43 -5.20 8.19 0.98
C LEU A 43 -6.20 8.47 -0.16
N PRO A 44 -6.18 7.67 -1.22
CA PRO A 44 -7.14 7.81 -2.31
C PRO A 44 -8.58 7.61 -1.82
N LYS A 45 -9.55 8.24 -2.50
CA LYS A 45 -10.97 8.16 -2.11
C LYS A 45 -11.48 6.72 -2.02
N GLU A 46 -11.10 5.88 -2.98
CA GLU A 46 -11.39 4.45 -3.00
C GLU A 46 -10.23 3.71 -2.32
N HIS A 47 -10.30 3.53 -1.01
CA HIS A 47 -9.35 2.69 -0.27
C HIS A 47 -10.04 1.77 0.74
N ARG A 48 -9.38 0.66 1.06
CA ARG A 48 -9.80 -0.29 2.09
C ARG A 48 -8.60 -0.67 2.94
N MET A 49 -8.74 -0.56 4.26
CA MET A 49 -7.78 -1.11 5.20
C MET A 49 -8.15 -2.55 5.53
N ILE A 50 -7.18 -3.45 5.41
CA ILE A 50 -7.30 -4.87 5.70
C ILE A 50 -6.29 -5.19 6.80
N LYS A 51 -6.77 -5.65 7.94
CA LYS A 51 -5.87 -6.07 9.02
C LYS A 51 -5.31 -7.46 8.75
N GLU A 52 -4.20 -7.77 9.39
CA GLU A 52 -3.65 -9.11 9.38
C GLU A 52 -4.69 -10.09 9.97
N GLY A 53 -4.94 -11.18 9.25
CA GLY A 53 -5.97 -12.16 9.62
C GLY A 53 -7.43 -11.80 9.25
N ASP A 54 -7.69 -10.57 8.77
CA ASP A 54 -9.03 -10.22 8.30
C ASP A 54 -9.34 -10.89 6.95
N MET A 55 -10.52 -11.50 6.87
CA MET A 55 -11.02 -12.10 5.63
C MET A 55 -11.45 -10.98 4.68
N SER A 56 -10.71 -10.80 3.58
CA SER A 56 -11.08 -9.86 2.52
C SER A 56 -12.00 -10.53 1.50
N THR A 57 -13.04 -9.82 1.07
CA THR A 57 -13.90 -10.22 -0.05
C THR A 57 -13.14 -10.16 -1.38
N MET A 58 -13.43 -11.11 -2.28
CA MET A 58 -12.89 -11.18 -3.66
C MET A 58 -13.66 -10.28 -4.65
N ASP A 59 -14.14 -9.12 -4.19
CA ASP A 59 -14.79 -8.14 -5.07
C ASP A 59 -13.71 -7.32 -5.79
N HIS A 60 -13.61 -7.45 -7.12
CA HIS A 60 -12.56 -6.85 -7.91
C HIS A 60 -12.90 -5.40 -8.32
N LYS A 61 -12.24 -4.44 -7.68
CA LYS A 61 -12.32 -3.00 -7.97
C LYS A 61 -10.94 -2.45 -8.35
N PRO A 62 -10.63 -2.28 -9.65
CA PRO A 62 -9.30 -1.90 -10.09
C PRO A 62 -8.85 -0.51 -9.56
N GLU A 63 -9.79 0.40 -9.32
CA GLU A 63 -9.50 1.73 -8.79
C GLU A 63 -9.29 1.76 -7.26
N ARG A 64 -9.57 0.65 -6.55
CA ARG A 64 -9.50 0.60 -5.08
C ARG A 64 -8.11 0.22 -4.60
N LEU A 65 -7.57 1.03 -3.68
CA LEU A 65 -6.33 0.74 -2.97
C LEU A 65 -6.62 -0.12 -1.72
N ASN A 66 -6.14 -1.35 -1.70
CA ASN A 66 -6.15 -2.21 -0.52
C ASN A 66 -4.83 -2.04 0.25
N ILE A 67 -4.94 -1.58 1.48
CA ILE A 67 -3.82 -1.36 2.39
C ILE A 67 -3.86 -2.45 3.45
N HIS A 68 -2.88 -3.34 3.44
CA HIS A 68 -2.72 -4.37 4.45
C HIS A 68 -1.85 -3.85 5.57
N THR A 69 -2.38 -3.91 6.78
CA THR A 69 -1.70 -3.50 8.00
C THR A 69 -1.54 -4.68 8.95
N ALA A 70 -0.38 -4.76 9.61
CA ALA A 70 -0.17 -5.67 10.73
C ALA A 70 -1.06 -5.30 11.93
N ASP A 71 -1.08 -6.16 12.95
CA ASP A 71 -1.84 -5.95 14.19
C ASP A 71 -1.49 -4.63 14.90
N ASP A 72 -0.25 -4.18 14.75
CA ASP A 72 0.24 -2.94 15.33
C ASP A 72 -0.12 -1.69 14.50
N GLY A 73 -0.76 -1.86 13.34
CA GLY A 73 -1.16 -0.80 12.41
C GLY A 73 -0.09 -0.39 11.40
N THR A 74 1.04 -1.09 11.34
CA THR A 74 2.09 -0.86 10.34
C THR A 74 1.69 -1.42 8.99
N VAL A 75 1.85 -0.65 7.91
CA VAL A 75 1.57 -1.12 6.55
C VAL A 75 2.62 -2.14 6.13
N THR A 76 2.17 -3.34 5.81
CA THR A 76 3.00 -4.48 5.39
C THR A 76 2.89 -4.77 3.91
N LYS A 77 1.76 -4.42 3.28
CA LYS A 77 1.52 -4.65 1.85
C LYS A 77 0.46 -3.71 1.31
N VAL A 78 0.61 -3.33 0.05
CA VAL A 78 -0.38 -2.54 -0.69
C VAL A 78 -0.72 -3.27 -1.99
N THR A 79 -2.00 -3.34 -2.32
CA THR A 79 -2.48 -3.95 -3.58
C THR A 79 -3.62 -3.12 -4.18
N HIS A 80 -3.81 -3.20 -5.50
CA HIS A 80 -5.02 -2.68 -6.15
C HIS A 80 -5.91 -3.84 -6.58
N GLY A 81 -7.21 -3.63 -6.49
CA GLY A 81 -8.23 -4.61 -6.87
C GLY A 81 -9.37 -4.75 -5.88
#